data_AF-A0A931ZTH2-F1
#
_entry.id   AF-A0A931ZTH2-F1
#
_cell.length_a   1.000
_cell.length_b   1.000
_cell.length_c   1.000
_cell.angle_alpha   90.00
_cell.angle_beta   90.00
_cell.angle_gamma   90.00
#
_symmetry.space_group_name_H-M   'P 1'
#
loop_
_entity.id
_entity.type
_entity.pdbx_description
1 polymer ?
#
loop_
_entity_poly.entity_id
_entity_poly.type
_entity_poly.pdbx_seq_one_letter_code
_entity_poly.pdbx_strand_id
1 'polypeptide(L)'
;MQSEVAFHPSPDKFILPKSNRLTLFQQQYMISEYSIKLQMEFGSEEIKAIMGDAPDYSLLAFLHLDTTGKYLFGAEYSYPYVRTKTVGHSSHAAIVGYFSAAWGLRVGDWNARLGFERVHATPLVVPA
;
A
#
# COMPACT_ATOMS: atom_id res chain seq x y z
N MET A 1 16.27 10.98 11.60
CA MET A 1 15.07 11.15 10.78
C MET A 1 14.07 10.10 11.20
N GLN A 2 12.99 10.49 11.87
CA GLN A 2 11.81 9.64 12.05
C GLN A 2 11.10 9.63 10.69
N SER A 3 10.72 8.47 10.13
CA SER A 3 9.95 8.48 8.88
C SER A 3 8.59 9.10 9.14
N GLU A 4 8.23 10.13 8.38
CA GLU A 4 6.92 10.80 8.40
C GLU A 4 5.81 9.93 7.78
N VAL A 5 6.11 8.65 7.52
CA VAL A 5 5.26 7.71 6.80
C VAL A 5 5.37 6.34 7.45
N ALA A 6 4.23 5.73 7.79
CA ALA A 6 4.14 4.41 8.41
C ALA A 6 3.02 3.56 7.80
N PHE A 7 3.11 2.25 7.96
CA PHE A 7 1.98 1.36 7.69
C PHE A 7 1.05 1.29 8.88
N HIS A 8 -0.21 0.89 8.64
CA HIS A 8 -1.06 0.43 9.73
C HIS A 8 -0.39 -0.78 10.40
N PRO A 9 -0.28 -0.84 11.73
CA PRO A 9 0.42 -1.90 12.45
C PRO A 9 -0.20 -3.30 12.30
N SER A 10 -1.33 -3.44 11.60
CA SER A 10 -2.04 -4.70 11.43
C SER A 10 -1.86 -5.18 9.99
N PRO A 11 -1.16 -6.32 9.77
CA PRO A 11 -1.01 -6.98 8.47
C PRO A 11 -2.29 -7.09 7.64
N ASP A 12 -3.42 -7.29 8.31
CA ASP A 12 -4.70 -7.56 7.66
C ASP A 12 -5.43 -6.28 7.23
N LYS A 13 -5.03 -5.11 7.78
CA LYS A 13 -5.55 -3.78 7.42
C LYS A 13 -4.66 -3.05 6.41
N PHE A 14 -3.49 -3.62 6.13
CA PHE A 14 -2.47 -3.10 5.22
C PHE A 14 -2.95 -3.00 3.76
N ILE A 15 -3.81 -3.91 3.33
CA ILE A 15 -4.38 -3.92 1.99
C ILE A 15 -5.84 -3.54 2.10
N LEU A 16 -6.28 -2.57 1.29
CA LEU A 16 -7.72 -2.33 1.12
C LEU A 16 -8.28 -3.41 0.17
N PRO A 17 -9.00 -4.43 0.68
CA PRO A 17 -9.52 -5.50 -0.17
C PRO A 17 -10.51 -4.94 -1.20
N LYS A 18 -10.58 -5.57 -2.38
CA LYS A 18 -11.46 -5.17 -3.51
C LYS A 18 -11.18 -3.79 -4.13
N SER A 19 -10.11 -3.10 -3.70
CA SER A 19 -9.71 -1.81 -4.26
C SER A 19 -9.33 -1.85 -5.75
N ASN A 20 -9.06 -3.04 -6.30
CA ASN A 20 -8.63 -3.27 -7.68
C ASN A 20 -9.73 -3.15 -8.74
N ARG A 21 -11.01 -3.07 -8.34
CA ARG A 21 -12.16 -2.97 -9.27
C ARG A 21 -12.92 -1.65 -9.16
N LEU A 22 -12.29 -0.64 -8.59
CA LEU A 22 -12.93 0.63 -8.25
C LEU A 22 -12.50 1.77 -9.18
N THR A 23 -13.41 2.72 -9.41
CA THR A 23 -13.13 3.97 -10.11
C THR A 23 -12.25 4.91 -9.27
N LEU A 24 -11.71 5.96 -9.89
CA LEU A 24 -10.92 6.98 -9.18
C LEU A 24 -11.68 7.58 -8.00
N PHE A 25 -12.92 7.95 -8.23
CA PHE A 25 -13.80 8.50 -7.20
C PHE A 25 -14.02 7.52 -6.04
N GLN A 26 -14.32 6.25 -6.35
CA GLN A 26 -14.52 5.23 -5.33
C GLN A 26 -13.26 4.97 -4.49
N GLN A 27 -12.08 5.03 -5.10
CA GLN A 27 -10.82 4.85 -4.37
C GLN A 27 -10.47 6.06 -3.49
N GLN A 28 -10.68 7.27 -3.99
CA GLN A 28 -10.53 8.49 -3.17
C GLN A 28 -11.47 8.46 -1.97
N TYR A 29 -12.72 8.04 -2.17
CA TYR A 29 -13.69 7.86 -1.10
C TYR A 29 -13.23 6.80 -0.07
N MET A 30 -12.69 5.66 -0.51
CA MET A 30 -12.14 4.66 0.42
C MET A 30 -10.96 5.19 1.23
N ILE A 31 -10.06 5.97 0.61
CA ILE A 31 -8.90 6.57 1.29
C ILE A 31 -9.36 7.62 2.31
N SER A 32 -10.37 8.43 1.98
CA SER A 32 -10.94 9.40 2.94
C SER A 32 -11.63 8.71 4.11
N GLU A 33 -12.44 7.68 3.86
CA GLU A 33 -13.07 6.88 4.90
C GLU A 33 -12.03 6.19 5.81
N TYR A 34 -10.94 5.70 5.21
CA TYR A 34 -9.85 5.10 5.98
C TYR A 34 -9.09 6.15 6.83
N SER A 35 -8.89 7.36 6.30
CA SER A 35 -8.31 8.47 7.05
C SER A 35 -9.16 8.81 8.27
N ILE A 36 -10.49 8.93 8.11
CA ILE A 36 -11.42 9.19 9.23
C ILE A 36 -11.31 8.10 10.29
N LYS A 37 -11.24 6.82 9.88
CA LYS A 37 -11.08 5.70 10.82
C LYS A 37 -9.77 5.78 11.61
N LEU A 38 -8.67 6.13 10.94
CA LEU A 38 -7.37 6.32 11.60
C LEU A 38 -7.44 7.48 12.60
N GLN A 39 -8.03 8.60 12.22
CA GLN A 39 -8.18 9.77 13.10
C GLN A 39 -8.98 9.41 14.37
N MET A 40 -10.05 8.62 14.22
CA MET A 40 -10.83 8.10 15.35
C MET A 40 -10.03 7.09 16.19
N GLU A 41 -9.30 6.16 15.57
CA GLU A 41 -8.51 5.12 16.26
C GLU A 41 -7.37 5.72 17.09
N PHE A 42 -6.74 6.78 16.59
CA PHE A 42 -5.59 7.42 17.22
C PHE A 42 -5.92 8.74 17.94
N GLY A 43 -7.16 9.24 17.86
CA GLY A 43 -7.60 10.47 18.51
C GLY A 43 -6.91 11.75 17.99
N SER A 44 -6.50 11.77 16.72
CA SER A 44 -5.81 12.92 16.11
C SER A 44 -6.30 13.19 14.69
N GLU A 45 -6.75 14.42 14.45
CA GLU A 45 -7.17 14.91 13.12
C GLU A 45 -5.97 15.14 12.17
N GLU A 46 -4.76 15.18 12.71
CA GLU A 46 -3.52 15.32 11.93
C GLU A 46 -3.15 14.03 11.21
N ILE A 47 -3.80 12.90 11.49
CA ILE A 47 -3.47 11.65 10.81
C ILE A 47 -4.22 11.58 9.47
N LYS A 48 -3.50 11.31 8.39
CA LYS A 48 -4.07 11.14 7.05
C LYS A 48 -3.55 9.88 6.37
N ALA A 49 -4.40 9.31 5.52
CA ALA A 49 -4.01 8.23 4.64
C ALA A 49 -3.73 8.77 3.22
N ILE A 50 -2.56 8.45 2.67
CA ILE A 50 -2.14 8.86 1.32
C ILE A 50 -1.74 7.64 0.49
N MET A 51 -1.71 7.77 -0.84
CA MET A 51 -1.02 6.79 -1.68
C MET A 51 0.47 7.12 -1.68
N GLY A 52 1.31 6.12 -1.39
CA GLY A 52 2.76 6.27 -1.49
C GLY A 52 3.27 6.06 -2.91
N ASP A 53 4.50 6.48 -3.15
CA ASP A 53 5.25 6.14 -4.35
C ASP A 53 6.07 4.86 -4.18
N ALA A 54 6.65 4.37 -5.27
CA ALA A 54 7.42 3.12 -5.26
C ALA A 54 8.61 3.15 -4.27
N PRO A 55 9.37 4.27 -4.14
CA PRO A 55 10.43 4.37 -3.14
C PRO A 55 9.91 4.24 -1.70
N ASP A 56 8.72 4.80 -1.39
CA ASP A 56 8.14 4.74 -0.04
C ASP A 56 7.82 3.30 0.36
N TYR A 57 7.09 2.59 -0.49
CA TYR A 57 6.76 1.18 -0.24
C TYR A 57 8.01 0.30 -0.19
N SER A 58 9.03 0.62 -1.00
CA SER A 58 10.28 -0.14 -1.02
C SER A 58 11.05 0.05 0.28
N LEU A 59 11.25 1.30 0.71
CA LEU A 59 11.93 1.62 1.96
C LEU A 59 11.24 0.94 3.14
N LEU A 60 9.92 1.04 3.22
CA LEU A 60 9.18 0.45 4.33
C LEU A 60 9.20 -1.10 4.30
N ALA A 61 9.27 -1.73 3.13
CA ALA A 61 9.41 -3.19 3.02
C ALA A 61 10.74 -3.69 3.58
N PHE A 62 11.84 -3.00 3.26
CA PHE A 62 13.15 -3.33 3.81
C PHE A 62 13.23 -2.99 5.31
N LEU A 63 12.69 -1.85 5.74
CA LEU A 63 12.63 -1.50 7.16
C LEU A 63 11.86 -2.55 7.97
N HIS A 64 10.74 -3.07 7.43
CA HIS A 64 9.99 -4.14 8.08
C HIS A 64 10.79 -5.43 8.18
N LEU A 65 11.53 -5.80 7.14
CA LEU A 65 12.41 -6.96 7.15
C LEU A 65 13.53 -6.81 8.20
N ASP A 66 14.19 -5.66 8.24
CA ASP A 66 15.27 -5.39 9.20
C ASP A 66 14.78 -5.40 10.65
N THR A 67 13.57 -4.89 10.89
CA THR A 67 13.01 -4.77 12.25
C THR A 67 12.37 -6.05 12.77
N THR A 68 11.77 -6.86 11.89
CA THR A 68 10.97 -8.04 12.31
C THR A 68 11.52 -9.38 11.82
N GLY A 69 12.44 -9.37 10.86
CA GLY A 69 12.89 -10.57 10.14
C GLY A 69 11.87 -11.12 9.14
N LYS A 70 10.75 -10.41 8.90
CA LYS A 70 9.66 -10.86 8.03
C LYS A 70 9.59 -10.05 6.74
N TYR A 71 9.27 -10.72 5.65
CA TYR A 71 9.07 -10.05 4.35
C TYR A 71 7.69 -9.40 4.32
N LEU A 72 7.67 -8.07 4.37
CA LEU A 72 6.50 -7.31 3.97
C LEU A 72 6.21 -7.62 2.50
N PHE A 73 4.96 -7.90 2.14
CA PHE A 73 4.58 -8.45 0.83
C PHE A 73 5.08 -9.88 0.54
N GLY A 74 5.46 -10.65 1.57
CA GLY A 74 5.92 -12.03 1.45
C GLY A 74 4.83 -13.08 1.66
N ALA A 75 5.26 -14.32 1.92
CA ALA A 75 4.38 -15.49 2.10
C ALA A 75 3.31 -15.27 3.17
N GLU A 76 3.67 -14.70 4.32
CA GLU A 76 2.76 -14.41 5.43
C GLU A 76 1.62 -13.45 5.02
N TYR A 77 1.84 -12.65 3.99
CA TYR A 77 0.89 -11.67 3.45
C TYR A 77 0.29 -12.10 2.12
N SER A 78 0.46 -13.37 1.71
CA SER A 78 -0.02 -13.93 0.43
C SER A 78 0.58 -13.31 -0.84
N TYR A 79 1.81 -12.76 -0.75
CA TYR A 79 2.51 -12.12 -1.86
C TYR A 79 1.67 -11.07 -2.63
N PRO A 80 1.15 -10.05 -1.94
CA PRO A 80 0.37 -9.01 -2.58
C PRO A 80 1.27 -8.04 -3.36
N TYR A 81 0.64 -7.28 -4.24
CA TYR A 81 1.22 -6.10 -4.87
C TYR A 81 0.44 -4.87 -4.46
N VAL A 82 1.14 -3.76 -4.24
CA VAL A 82 0.55 -2.44 -4.03
C VAL A 82 0.86 -1.55 -5.22
N ARG A 83 -0.11 -0.76 -5.67
CA ARG A 83 0.09 0.23 -6.74
C ARG A 83 0.33 1.61 -6.16
N THR A 84 1.12 2.43 -6.84
CA THR A 84 1.49 3.77 -6.37
C THR A 84 0.46 4.85 -6.68
N LYS A 85 -0.49 4.58 -7.58
CA LYS A 85 -1.53 5.54 -7.92
C LYS A 85 -2.82 4.89 -8.36
N THR A 86 -3.86 5.71 -8.38
CA THR A 86 -5.12 5.35 -9.00
C THR A 86 -4.98 5.29 -10.51
N VAL A 87 -5.46 4.20 -11.11
CA VAL A 87 -5.43 3.99 -12.56
C VAL A 87 -6.83 3.81 -13.11
N GLY A 88 -7.07 4.39 -14.29
CA GLY A 88 -8.24 4.11 -15.11
C GLY A 88 -8.00 2.89 -16.03
N HIS A 89 -9.00 2.54 -16.84
CA HIS A 89 -9.02 1.35 -17.69
C HIS A 89 -7.86 1.22 -18.72
N SER A 90 -7.04 2.25 -18.89
CA SER A 90 -5.94 2.31 -19.86
C SER A 90 -4.66 2.92 -19.31
N SER A 91 -4.58 3.19 -18.00
CA SER A 91 -3.39 3.79 -17.40
C SER A 91 -2.50 2.80 -16.67
N HIS A 92 -1.22 3.15 -16.63
CA HIS A 92 -0.14 2.40 -16.02
C HIS A 92 0.15 2.94 -14.62
N ALA A 93 0.48 2.06 -13.67
CA ALA A 93 1.01 2.43 -12.36
C ALA A 93 2.22 1.58 -12.02
N ALA A 94 3.14 2.17 -11.24
CA ALA A 94 4.16 1.36 -10.60
C ALA A 94 3.49 0.46 -9.55
N ILE A 95 3.97 -0.77 -9.45
CA ILE A 95 3.61 -1.71 -8.40
C ILE A 95 4.84 -2.12 -7.61
N VAL A 96 4.64 -2.37 -6.32
CA VAL A 96 5.65 -2.86 -5.38
C VAL A 96 5.08 -4.08 -4.67
N GLY A 97 5.85 -5.16 -4.53
CA GLY A 97 5.38 -6.33 -3.78
C GLY A 97 6.14 -7.61 -4.10
N TYR A 98 5.50 -8.75 -3.84
CA TYR A 98 6.08 -10.09 -4.06
C TYR A 98 7.50 -10.21 -3.51
N PHE A 99 7.66 -9.96 -2.21
CA PHE A 99 8.98 -9.93 -1.59
C PHE A 99 9.38 -11.32 -1.08
N SER A 100 10.55 -11.81 -1.49
CA SER A 100 11.13 -13.05 -0.97
C SER A 100 12.66 -13.04 -1.01
N ALA A 101 13.29 -13.95 -0.28
CA ALA A 101 14.74 -14.16 -0.33
C ALA A 101 15.25 -14.50 -1.75
N ALA A 102 14.47 -15.25 -2.53
CA ALA A 102 14.90 -15.73 -3.85
C ALA A 102 14.80 -14.66 -4.94
N TRP A 103 13.82 -13.75 -4.84
CA TRP A 103 13.50 -12.80 -5.91
C TRP A 103 13.71 -11.34 -5.52
N GLY A 104 14.03 -11.06 -4.26
CA GLY A 104 14.04 -9.71 -3.73
C GLY A 104 12.64 -9.08 -3.73
N LEU A 105 12.59 -7.76 -3.55
CA LEU A 105 11.36 -6.98 -3.67
C LEU A 105 11.12 -6.64 -5.14
N ARG A 106 9.93 -6.93 -5.66
CA ARG A 106 9.59 -6.62 -7.04
C ARG A 106 9.03 -5.21 -7.16
N VAL A 107 9.63 -4.42 -8.04
CA VAL A 107 9.12 -3.11 -8.49
C VAL A 107 8.94 -3.17 -9.99
N GLY A 108 7.77 -2.79 -10.50
CA GLY A 108 7.50 -2.88 -11.94
C GLY A 108 6.31 -2.06 -12.39
N ASP A 109 6.02 -2.10 -13.68
CA ASP A 109 4.86 -1.45 -14.27
C ASP A 109 3.65 -2.40 -14.33
N TRP A 110 2.47 -1.86 -14.06
CA TRP A 110 1.21 -2.57 -14.08
C TRP A 110 0.17 -1.80 -14.89
N ASN A 111 -0.43 -2.50 -15.86
CA ASN A 111 -1.55 -2.01 -16.64
C ASN A 111 -2.86 -2.58 -16.08
N ALA A 112 -3.79 -1.69 -15.70
CA ALA A 112 -5.07 -2.06 -15.13
C ALA A 112 -5.93 -2.98 -16.03
N ARG A 113 -5.80 -2.86 -17.36
CA ARG A 113 -6.53 -3.68 -18.35
C ARG A 113 -6.06 -5.12 -18.40
N LEU A 114 -4.78 -5.35 -18.08
CA LEU A 114 -4.14 -6.66 -18.10
C LEU A 114 -4.13 -7.31 -16.70
N GLY A 115 -4.81 -6.68 -15.73
CA GLY A 115 -4.41 -6.71 -14.34
C GLY A 115 -4.76 -7.97 -13.54
N PHE A 116 -3.72 -8.55 -12.95
CA PHE A 116 -3.73 -9.55 -11.89
C PHE A 116 -4.64 -9.16 -10.70
N GLU A 117 -5.43 -10.11 -10.18
CA GLU A 117 -6.37 -9.88 -9.08
C GLU A 117 -5.71 -9.51 -7.72
N ARG A 118 -4.37 -9.54 -7.64
CA ARG A 118 -3.58 -9.34 -6.41
C ARG A 118 -2.94 -7.95 -6.27
N VAL A 119 -3.29 -6.98 -7.12
CA VAL A 119 -2.80 -5.60 -7.03
C VAL A 119 -3.80 -4.74 -6.28
N HIS A 120 -3.42 -4.15 -5.15
CA HIS A 120 -4.32 -3.40 -4.29
C HIS A 120 -3.82 -1.99 -3.97
N ALA A 121 -4.72 -1.14 -3.48
CA ALA A 121 -4.35 0.10 -2.81
C ALA A 121 -3.91 -0.20 -1.37
N THR A 122 -2.79 0.38 -0.95
CA THR A 122 -2.31 0.37 0.43
C THR A 122 -1.99 1.79 0.84
N PRO A 123 -2.92 2.47 1.52
CA PRO A 123 -2.66 3.82 1.99
C PRO A 123 -1.53 3.80 3.02
N LEU A 124 -0.59 4.73 2.88
CA LEU A 124 0.39 5.05 3.89
C LEU A 124 -0.22 6.05 4.88
N VAL A 125 0.16 5.94 6.14
CA VAL A 125 -0.27 6.84 7.20
C VAL A 125 0.80 7.91 7.38
N VAL A 126 0.41 9.18 7.32
CA VAL A 126 1.29 10.34 7.54
C VAL A 126 0.71 11.26 8.61
N PRO A 127 1.54 11.85 9.48
CA PRO A 127 1.18 13.07 10.20
C PRO A 127 1.01 14.22 9.19
N ALA A 128 -0.03 15.03 9.36
CA ALA A 128 -0.40 16.15 8.50
C ALA A 128 0.40 17.42 8.81
#